data_AF-A0A7W1Q074-F1
#
_entry.id   AF-A0A7W1Q074-F1
#
_cell.length_a   1.000
_cell.length_b   1.000
_cell.length_c   1.000
_cell.angle_alpha   90.00
_cell.angle_beta   90.00
_cell.angle_gamma   90.00
#
_symmetry.space_group_name_H-M   'P 1'
#
loop_
_entity.id
_entity.type
_entity.pdbx_description
1 polymer ?
#
loop_
_entity_poly.entity_id
_entity_poly.type
_entity_poly.pdbx_seq_one_letter_code
_entity_poly.pdbx_strand_id
1 'polypeptide(L)' 'MSSTIRAPATRDQADAYRFGLRRLEAALVRGDPVPLHEQIRSQRRASFAGVVLGMLGLCGVAGYALVVPSPNWT' A
#
# COMPACT_ATOMS: atom_id res chain seq x y z
N MET A 1 -29.88 25.99 16.64
CA MET A 1 -29.45 24.70 16.03
C MET A 1 -27.97 24.54 16.29
N SER A 2 -27.60 23.77 17.32
CA SER A 2 -26.20 23.52 17.66
C SER A 2 -25.64 22.47 16.70
N SER A 3 -24.68 22.86 15.87
CA SER A 3 -23.94 21.96 14.97
C SER A 3 -23.08 21.02 15.83
N THR A 4 -23.49 19.76 15.94
CA THR A 4 -22.70 18.73 16.64
C THR A 4 -21.54 18.30 15.74
N ILE A 5 -20.48 19.10 15.70
CA ILE A 5 -19.25 18.72 14.98
C ILE A 5 -18.63 17.54 15.71
N ARG A 6 -18.67 16.36 15.09
CA ARG A 6 -18.04 15.17 15.62
C ARG A 6 -16.52 15.37 15.62
N ALA A 7 -15.90 15.15 16.76
CA ALA A 7 -14.44 15.19 16.84
C ALA A 7 -13.83 14.16 15.87
N PRO A 8 -12.75 14.51 15.14
CA PRO A 8 -12.10 13.60 14.23
C PRO A 8 -11.54 12.39 14.98
N ALA A 9 -11.54 11.23 14.32
CA ALA A 9 -11.05 10.00 14.93
C ALA A 9 -9.56 10.12 15.30
N THR A 10 -9.20 9.69 16.50
CA THR A 10 -7.80 9.67 16.92
C THR A 10 -7.03 8.59 16.16
N ARG A 11 -5.69 8.72 16.12
CA ARG A 11 -4.83 7.72 15.50
C ARG A 11 -5.05 6.32 16.11
N ASP A 12 -5.21 6.24 17.41
CA ASP A 12 -5.47 4.99 18.12
C ASP A 12 -6.83 4.38 17.72
N GLN A 13 -7.86 5.20 17.52
CA GLN A 13 -9.16 4.73 17.01
C GLN A 13 -9.04 4.17 15.59
N ALA A 14 -8.28 4.85 14.72
CA ALA A 14 -8.04 4.37 13.36
C ALA A 14 -7.22 3.06 13.34
N ASP A 15 -6.22 2.94 14.22
CA ASP A 15 -5.38 1.76 14.31
C ASP A 15 -6.13 0.56 14.93
N ALA A 16 -6.96 0.79 15.94
CA ALA A 16 -7.85 -0.23 16.51
C ALA A 16 -8.86 -0.74 15.47
N TYR A 17 -9.45 0.16 14.68
CA TYR A 17 -10.35 -0.22 13.58
C TYR A 17 -9.65 -1.10 12.54
N ARG A 18 -8.46 -0.68 12.06
CA ARG A 18 -7.64 -1.47 11.11
C ARG A 18 -7.21 -2.82 11.67
N PHE A 19 -6.95 -2.89 12.98
CA PHE A 19 -6.64 -4.14 13.67
C PHE A 19 -7.84 -5.09 13.68
N GLY A 20 -9.03 -4.60 14.06
CA GLY A 20 -10.26 -5.38 14.05
C GLY A 20 -10.59 -5.93 12.66
N LEU A 21 -10.50 -5.08 11.62
CA LEU A 21 -10.70 -5.46 10.23
C LEU A 21 -9.79 -6.61 9.79
N ARG A 22 -8.48 -6.51 10.06
CA ARG A 22 -7.52 -7.57 9.69
C ARG A 22 -7.83 -8.90 10.38
N ARG A 23 -8.27 -8.87 11.64
CA ARG A 23 -8.66 -10.09 12.37
C ARG A 23 -9.93 -10.71 11.83
N LEU A 24 -10.91 -9.89 11.47
CA LEU A 24 -12.17 -10.34 10.88
C LEU A 24 -11.95 -10.95 9.49
N GLU A 25 -11.13 -10.30 8.66
CA GLU A 25 -10.70 -10.84 7.36
C GLU A 25 -9.96 -12.17 7.52
N ALA A 26 -9.02 -12.26 8.48
CA ALA A 26 -8.31 -13.52 8.76
C ALA A 26 -9.24 -14.64 9.22
N ALA A 27 -10.22 -14.33 10.09
CA ALA A 27 -11.22 -15.31 10.53
C ALA A 27 -12.10 -15.80 9.36
N LEU A 28 -12.54 -14.89 8.48
CA LEU A 28 -13.41 -15.24 7.35
C LEU A 28 -12.69 -15.99 6.24
N VAL A 29 -11.45 -15.61 5.92
CA VAL A 29 -10.68 -16.20 4.81
C VAL A 29 -9.90 -17.44 5.23
N ARG A 30 -9.33 -17.43 6.44
CA ARG A 30 -8.39 -18.46 6.93
C ARG A 30 -8.97 -19.34 8.04
N GLY A 31 -10.14 -19.00 8.60
CA GLY A 31 -10.74 -19.71 9.73
C GLY A 31 -10.04 -19.47 11.07
N ASP A 32 -9.02 -18.61 11.12
CA ASP A 32 -8.23 -18.34 12.33
C ASP A 32 -8.05 -16.81 12.51
N PRO A 33 -8.56 -16.23 13.61
CA PRO A 33 -8.39 -14.81 13.92
C PRO A 33 -7.00 -14.46 14.47
N VAL A 34 -6.12 -15.43 14.73
CA VAL A 34 -4.78 -15.20 15.25
C VAL A 34 -3.89 -14.61 14.15
N PRO A 35 -3.29 -13.42 14.36
CA PRO A 35 -2.34 -12.86 13.41
C PRO A 35 -1.11 -13.78 13.28
N LEU A 36 -0.93 -14.43 12.13
CA LEU A 36 0.34 -15.08 11.79
C LEU A 36 1.46 -14.03 11.70
N HIS A 37 2.67 -14.43 12.13
CA HIS A 37 3.89 -13.63 12.35
C HIS A 37 4.20 -12.51 11.32
N GLU A 38 5.12 -11.60 11.71
CA GLU A 38 5.62 -10.39 11.02
C GLU A 38 5.95 -10.53 9.52
N GLN A 39 6.07 -11.77 9.02
CA GLN A 39 6.34 -12.13 7.63
C GLN A 39 5.33 -11.54 6.63
N ILE A 40 4.05 -11.42 6.99
CA ILE A 40 3.05 -10.80 6.11
C ILE A 40 3.27 -9.29 6.00
N ARG A 41 3.69 -8.64 7.10
CA ARG A 41 4.00 -7.21 7.10
C ARG A 41 5.25 -6.93 6.27
N SER A 42 6.29 -7.76 6.39
CA SER A 42 7.52 -7.59 5.60
C SER A 42 7.30 -7.89 4.12
N GLN A 43 6.56 -8.95 3.78
CA GLN A 43 6.15 -9.28 2.41
C GLN A 43 5.41 -8.11 1.74
N ARG A 44 4.39 -7.56 2.42
CA ARG A 44 3.62 -6.44 1.86
C ARG A 44 4.47 -5.19 1.64
N ARG A 45 5.40 -4.89 2.55
CA ARG A 45 6.37 -3.78 2.38
C ARG A 45 7.32 -4.05 1.22
N ALA A 46 7.80 -5.28 1.07
CA ALA A 46 8.68 -5.67 -0.04
C ALA A 46 7.96 -5.57 -1.39
N SER A 47 6.72 -6.07 -1.51
CA SER A 47 5.92 -5.93 -2.74
C SER A 47 5.69 -4.47 -3.10
N PHE A 48 5.34 -3.64 -2.11
CA PHE A 48 5.14 -2.20 -2.34
C PHE A 48 6.44 -1.52 -2.77
N ALA A 49 7.57 -1.82 -2.11
CA ALA A 49 8.87 -1.30 -2.50
C ALA A 49 9.25 -1.73 -3.93
N GLY A 50 8.97 -2.97 -4.32
CA GLY A 50 9.16 -3.47 -5.68
C GLY A 50 8.35 -2.69 -6.71
N VAL A 51 7.08 -2.39 -6.41
CA VAL A 51 6.23 -1.55 -7.29
C VAL A 51 6.80 -0.14 -7.43
N VAL A 52 7.23 0.48 -6.34
CA VAL A 52 7.84 1.82 -6.36
C VAL A 52 9.12 1.82 -7.19
N LEU A 53 10.01 0.84 -6.99
CA LEU A 53 11.25 0.71 -7.76
C LEU A 53 10.97 0.44 -9.24
N GLY A 54 10.00 -0.41 -9.56
CA GLY A 54 9.57 -0.65 -10.94
C GLY A 54 9.07 0.61 -11.61
N MET A 55 8.24 1.40 -10.92
CA MET A 55 7.73 2.68 -11.43
C MET A 55 8.86 3.69 -11.65
N LEU A 56 9.83 3.78 -10.73
CA LEU A 56 11.02 4.61 -10.90
C LEU A 56 11.85 4.19 -12.12
N GLY A 57 12.03 2.88 -12.33
CA GLY A 57 12.71 2.35 -13.51
C GLY A 57 11.98 2.73 -14.81
N LEU A 58 10.66 2.57 -14.86
CA LEU A 58 9.83 2.96 -15.99
C LEU A 58 9.92 4.47 -16.27
N CYS A 59 9.85 5.31 -15.24
CA CYS A 59 10.04 6.75 -15.39
C CYS A 59 11.44 7.10 -15.91
N GLY A 60 12.47 6.40 -15.45
CA GLY A 60 13.84 6.58 -15.93
C GLY A 60 13.98 6.25 -17.42
N VAL A 61 13.46 5.10 -17.85
CA VAL A 61 13.46 4.69 -19.26
C VAL A 61 12.62 5.64 -20.12
N ALA A 62 11.44 6.04 -19.64
CA ALA A 62 10.59 7.00 -20.33
C ALA A 62 11.29 8.35 -20.49
N GLY A 63 11.94 8.86 -19.44
CA GLY A 63 12.72 10.09 -19.50
C GLY A 63 13.90 9.99 -20.46
N TYR A 64 14.63 8.87 -20.44
CA TYR A 64 15.73 8.60 -21.37
C TYR A 64 15.26 8.59 -22.83
N ALA A 65 14.13 7.95 -23.12
CA ALA A 65 13.55 7.89 -24.46
C ALA A 65 13.17 9.28 -25.01
N LEU A 66 12.86 10.26 -24.15
CA LEU A 66 12.60 11.64 -24.57
C LEU A 66 13.87 12.43 -24.94
N VAL A 67 15.03 12.01 -24.41
CA VAL A 67 16.31 12.71 -24.64
C VAL A 67 17.07 12.10 -25.82
N VAL A 68 16.94 10.79 -26.03
CA VAL A 68 17.65 10.10 -27.10
C VAL A 68 16.98 10.36 -28.46
N PRO A 69 17.76 10.69 -29.51
CA PRO A 69 17.21 10.85 -30.86
C PRO A 69 16.58 9.56 -31.36
N SER A 70 15.48 9.66 -32.11
CA SER A 70 14.86 8.52 -32.76
C SER A 70 15.90 7.80 -33.63
N PRO A 71 16.11 6.49 -33.44
CA PRO A 71 17.08 5.76 -34.25
C PRO A 71 16.61 5.70 -35.71
N ASN A 72 17.55 5.92 -36.64
CA ASN A 72 17.33 5.90 -38.08
C ASN A 72 17.48 4.47 -38.61
N TRP A 73 16.42 3.66 -38.51
CA TRP A 73 16.39 2.29 -39.03
C TRP A 73 16.11 2.21 -40.55
N THR A 74 16.71 3.12 -41.34
CA THR A 74 16.61 3.16 -42.80
C THR A 74 17.95 2.87 -43.45
#